data_AF-G4QLJ5-F1
#
_entry.id   AF-G4QLJ5-F1
#
_cell.length_a   1.000
_cell.length_b   1.000
_cell.length_c   1.000
_cell.angle_alpha   90.00
_cell.angle_beta   90.00
_cell.angle_gamma   90.00
#
_symmetry.space_group_name_H-M   'P 1'
#
loop_
_entity.id
_entity.type
_entity.pdbx_description
1 polymer ?
#
loop_
_entity_poly.entity_id
_entity_poly.type
_entity_poly.pdbx_seq_one_letter_code
_entity_poly.pdbx_strand_id
1 'polypeptide(L)'
;MRLALTNTISTGLAKRFTRCSLLLLSLSCFFVPAHGNEKLIILTDSWPPYINAEGEKSGSAARLIEILYDFEGTKTSWQYMPYELSYLKVKNQKAVLSFPYFKTPQRSQEVLFSQPIFSVTSKVYFNRQYLTSDAAQQAYADKKRIGRVSGYSYGESIDKELTEATVFASEKQALTALFNNVIDVLPMTEGVMVQQLNDYFSHRKQLIIALDGIMETSSLHVIAAKNPVGKRVIEKLDRVLAYLTKEGVSSLPTASVVEAAPVDVAKLITTEGYPLIIGQTAESGNDIAYYTLPQGTQALVIEWSSKIVHPSNTDRIYKNMMDLSKVVLLNGPHVGKELFVRNMHIELM
;
A
#
# COMPACT_ATOMS: atom_id res chain seq x y z
N MET A 1 55.35 -45.86 -89.66
CA MET A 1 56.07 -44.96 -90.59
C MET A 1 56.38 -43.67 -89.84
N ARG A 2 57.68 -43.46 -89.52
CA ARG A 2 58.44 -42.24 -89.09
C ARG A 2 57.80 -41.28 -88.05
N LEU A 3 58.31 -41.13 -86.82
CA LEU A 3 59.55 -40.47 -86.29
C LEU A 3 59.59 -38.92 -86.30
N ALA A 4 59.96 -38.39 -85.11
CA ALA A 4 60.66 -37.12 -84.77
C ALA A 4 59.91 -35.78 -84.90
N LEU A 5 59.72 -34.95 -83.86
CA LEU A 5 60.65 -34.17 -83.00
C LEU A 5 61.41 -33.04 -83.72
N THR A 6 61.15 -31.79 -83.29
CA THR A 6 62.09 -30.69 -82.89
C THR A 6 61.42 -29.31 -83.12
N ASN A 7 61.13 -28.47 -82.10
CA ASN A 7 61.95 -27.57 -81.25
C ASN A 7 62.31 -26.20 -81.88
N THR A 8 61.79 -25.07 -81.34
CA THR A 8 62.52 -23.79 -81.15
C THR A 8 61.74 -22.71 -80.34
N ILE A 9 62.21 -22.53 -79.10
CA ILE A 9 62.45 -21.33 -78.24
C ILE A 9 62.06 -19.92 -78.77
N SER A 10 61.34 -19.10 -77.97
CA SER A 10 61.86 -17.88 -77.29
C SER A 10 60.82 -16.79 -76.93
N THR A 11 60.87 -16.36 -75.65
CA THR A 11 60.67 -14.99 -75.09
C THR A 11 59.34 -14.25 -75.19
N GLY A 12 58.81 -13.81 -74.04
CA GLY A 12 57.75 -12.79 -73.98
C GLY A 12 57.13 -12.57 -72.61
N LEU A 13 57.85 -11.86 -71.75
CA LEU A 13 57.47 -11.42 -70.41
C LEU A 13 56.19 -10.54 -70.41
N ALA A 14 55.13 -10.89 -69.69
CA ALA A 14 54.18 -9.91 -69.13
C ALA A 14 53.26 -10.54 -68.07
N LYS A 15 53.60 -10.28 -66.80
CA LYS A 15 52.71 -10.48 -65.65
C LYS A 15 51.42 -9.68 -65.84
N ARG A 16 50.26 -10.35 -65.77
CA ARG A 16 49.02 -9.73 -65.32
C ARG A 16 48.36 -10.62 -64.28
N PHE A 17 48.79 -10.38 -63.04
CA PHE A 17 47.97 -10.60 -61.85
C PHE A 17 46.71 -9.76 -62.00
N THR A 18 45.53 -10.38 -62.01
CA THR A 18 44.27 -9.65 -61.84
C THR A 18 43.42 -10.39 -60.82
N ARG A 19 43.69 -10.04 -59.56
CA ARG A 19 42.77 -9.91 -58.43
C ARG A 19 41.45 -10.69 -58.56
N CYS A 20 41.38 -11.87 -57.94
CA CYS A 20 40.13 -12.61 -57.75
C CYS A 20 39.92 -13.09 -56.29
N SER A 21 40.51 -12.44 -55.29
CA SER A 21 40.52 -12.99 -53.93
C SER A 21 40.42 -11.95 -52.81
N LEU A 22 39.47 -11.03 -52.88
CA LEU A 22 39.17 -10.10 -51.76
C LEU A 22 37.74 -9.54 -51.86
N LEU A 23 36.73 -10.42 -51.81
CA LEU A 23 35.32 -10.00 -51.70
C LEU A 23 34.45 -11.07 -51.02
N LEU A 24 35.01 -11.74 -50.00
CA LEU A 24 34.32 -12.78 -49.21
C LEU A 24 34.60 -12.64 -47.71
N LEU A 25 35.00 -11.46 -47.25
CA LEU A 25 35.31 -11.17 -45.83
C LEU A 25 34.61 -9.91 -45.30
N SER A 26 33.37 -9.65 -45.74
CA SER A 26 32.57 -8.53 -45.24
C SER A 26 31.10 -8.90 -44.98
N LEU A 27 30.85 -10.17 -44.69
CA LEU A 27 29.52 -10.67 -44.31
C LEU A 27 29.56 -11.45 -42.99
N SER A 28 30.43 -11.03 -42.06
CA SER A 28 30.16 -11.25 -40.64
C SER A 28 29.08 -10.26 -40.23
N CYS A 29 27.85 -10.60 -40.60
CA CYS A 29 26.65 -9.99 -40.05
C CYS A 29 26.81 -9.95 -38.54
N PHE A 30 26.90 -8.73 -38.02
CA PHE A 30 26.57 -8.43 -36.64
C PHE A 30 25.16 -8.96 -36.40
N PHE A 31 25.05 -10.19 -35.91
CA PHE A 31 23.88 -10.65 -35.19
C PHE A 31 23.84 -9.82 -33.90
N VAL A 32 23.32 -8.60 -34.00
CA VAL A 32 22.80 -7.91 -32.83
C VAL A 32 21.60 -8.75 -32.40
N PRO A 33 21.61 -9.41 -31.24
CA PRO A 33 20.40 -10.04 -30.73
C PRO A 33 19.37 -8.92 -30.60
N ALA A 34 18.37 -8.92 -31.49
CA ALA A 34 17.17 -8.13 -31.34
C ALA A 34 16.54 -8.56 -30.02
N HIS A 35 16.86 -7.83 -28.94
CA HIS A 35 16.16 -7.95 -27.69
C HIS A 35 14.76 -7.44 -27.99
N GLY A 36 13.86 -8.38 -28.29
CA GLY A 36 12.44 -8.11 -28.39
C GLY A 36 12.06 -7.29 -27.16
N ASN A 37 11.37 -6.18 -27.40
CA ASN A 37 10.87 -5.27 -26.39
C ASN A 37 9.68 -5.93 -25.64
N GLU A 38 9.83 -7.21 -25.29
CA GLU A 38 8.81 -8.01 -24.63
C GLU A 38 8.67 -7.47 -23.21
N LYS A 39 7.51 -6.87 -22.94
CA LYS A 39 7.15 -6.42 -21.61
C LYS A 39 6.92 -7.62 -20.72
N LEU A 40 7.50 -7.58 -19.52
CA LEU A 40 7.27 -8.57 -18.49
C LEU A 40 5.88 -8.34 -17.88
N ILE A 41 4.96 -9.27 -18.15
CA ILE A 41 3.60 -9.23 -17.60
C ILE A 41 3.61 -9.71 -16.14
N ILE A 42 3.08 -8.88 -15.25
CA ILE A 42 2.92 -9.20 -13.83
C ILE A 42 1.43 -9.22 -13.52
N LEU A 43 0.92 -10.38 -13.09
CA LEU A 43 -0.47 -10.50 -12.67
C LEU A 43 -0.66 -9.88 -11.28
N THR A 44 -1.72 -9.10 -11.09
CA THR A 44 -2.02 -8.41 -9.83
C THR A 44 -3.51 -8.19 -9.64
N ASP A 45 -3.93 -7.60 -8.52
CA ASP A 45 -5.28 -7.08 -8.31
C ASP A 45 -5.21 -5.76 -7.54
N SER A 46 -6.31 -5.02 -7.45
CA SER A 46 -6.35 -3.80 -6.64
C SER A 46 -6.20 -4.12 -5.15
N TRP A 47 -5.24 -3.47 -4.50
CA TRP A 47 -4.99 -3.53 -3.06
C TRP A 47 -4.37 -2.21 -2.57
N PRO A 48 -5.13 -1.10 -2.63
CA PRO A 48 -4.60 0.21 -2.31
C PRO A 48 -4.28 0.33 -0.80
N PRO A 49 -3.26 1.11 -0.42
CA PRO A 49 -2.48 2.03 -1.26
C PRO A 49 -1.24 1.38 -1.93
N TYR A 50 -1.09 0.06 -1.79
CA TYR A 50 0.10 -0.66 -2.26
C TYR A 50 0.04 -0.97 -3.75
N ILE A 51 -1.14 -1.39 -4.22
CA ILE A 51 -1.48 -1.60 -5.62
C ILE A 51 -2.79 -0.86 -5.90
N ASN A 52 -2.73 0.24 -6.64
CA ASN A 52 -3.94 0.98 -7.00
C ASN A 52 -4.68 0.32 -8.17
N ALA A 53 -5.92 0.73 -8.40
CA ALA A 53 -6.77 0.17 -9.45
C ALA A 53 -6.19 0.38 -10.85
N GLU A 54 -6.64 -0.44 -11.80
CA GLU A 54 -6.22 -0.32 -13.20
C GLU A 54 -6.55 1.09 -13.75
N GLY A 55 -5.56 1.72 -14.40
CA GLY A 55 -5.69 3.07 -14.94
C GLY A 55 -5.33 4.20 -13.96
N GLU A 56 -5.16 3.90 -12.67
CA GLU A 56 -4.66 4.86 -11.69
C GLU A 56 -3.13 4.90 -11.64
N LYS A 57 -2.58 5.91 -10.95
CA LYS A 57 -1.15 5.95 -10.64
C LYS A 57 -0.77 4.74 -9.79
N SER A 58 0.34 4.07 -10.12
CA SER A 58 0.83 2.90 -9.38
C SER A 58 0.93 3.16 -7.88
N GLY A 59 0.43 2.20 -7.09
CA GLY A 59 0.57 2.21 -5.63
C GLY A 59 2.02 2.04 -5.20
N SER A 60 2.29 2.21 -3.90
CA SER A 60 3.67 2.26 -3.38
C SER A 60 4.48 0.99 -3.66
N ALA A 61 3.87 -0.19 -3.50
CA ALA A 61 4.52 -1.48 -3.76
C ALA A 61 4.66 -1.75 -5.27
N ALA A 62 3.62 -1.45 -6.07
CA ALA A 62 3.68 -1.56 -7.52
C ALA A 62 4.80 -0.68 -8.11
N ARG A 63 4.89 0.56 -7.63
CA ARG A 63 5.90 1.51 -8.08
C ARG A 63 7.32 1.04 -7.81
N LEU A 64 7.55 0.40 -6.66
CA LEU A 64 8.85 -0.18 -6.36
C LEU A 64 9.22 -1.30 -7.36
N ILE A 65 8.28 -2.19 -7.68
CA ILE A 65 8.49 -3.24 -8.68
C ILE A 65 8.84 -2.66 -10.06
N GLU A 66 8.15 -1.61 -10.49
CA GLU A 66 8.47 -0.92 -11.75
C GLU A 66 9.90 -0.37 -11.75
N ILE A 67 10.33 0.28 -10.66
CA ILE A 67 11.69 0.82 -10.53
C ILE A 67 12.73 -0.30 -10.59
N LEU A 68 12.50 -1.40 -9.86
CA LEU A 68 13.44 -2.52 -9.80
C LEU A 68 13.65 -3.20 -11.16
N TYR A 69 12.59 -3.40 -11.94
CA TYR A 69 12.73 -3.98 -13.28
C TYR A 69 13.27 -2.97 -14.31
N ASP A 70 12.91 -1.70 -14.20
CA ASP A 70 13.42 -0.65 -15.09
C ASP A 70 14.93 -0.42 -14.91
N PHE A 71 15.46 -0.64 -13.70
CA PHE A 71 16.89 -0.55 -13.38
C PHE A 71 17.77 -1.41 -14.31
N GLU A 72 17.28 -2.58 -14.73
CA GLU A 72 17.96 -3.46 -15.69
C GLU A 72 17.32 -3.42 -17.09
N GLY A 73 16.68 -2.31 -17.43
CA GLY A 73 16.08 -2.06 -18.74
C GLY A 73 14.87 -2.96 -19.06
N THR A 74 14.27 -3.60 -18.07
CA THR A 74 13.11 -4.49 -18.27
C THR A 74 11.82 -3.71 -18.11
N LYS A 75 11.07 -3.53 -19.20
CA LYS A 75 9.75 -2.91 -19.11
C LYS A 75 8.74 -3.90 -18.56
N THR A 76 7.91 -3.46 -17.62
CA THR A 76 6.82 -4.25 -17.03
C THR A 76 5.47 -3.78 -17.54
N SER A 77 4.47 -4.66 -17.43
CA SER A 77 3.06 -4.32 -17.60
C SER A 77 2.21 -5.09 -16.61
N TRP A 78 1.22 -4.43 -16.02
CA TRP A 78 0.29 -5.04 -15.08
C TRP A 78 -0.89 -5.67 -15.81
N GLN A 79 -1.35 -6.83 -15.34
CA GLN A 79 -2.61 -7.42 -15.75
C GLN A 79 -3.44 -7.72 -14.51
N TYR A 80 -4.59 -7.06 -14.39
CA TYR A 80 -5.44 -7.11 -13.21
C TYR A 80 -6.41 -8.30 -13.27
N MET A 81 -6.43 -9.11 -12.22
CA MET A 81 -7.40 -10.18 -11.97
C MET A 81 -7.32 -10.67 -10.51
N PRO A 82 -8.37 -11.32 -9.97
CA PRO A 82 -8.40 -11.77 -8.58
C PRO A 82 -7.13 -12.51 -8.14
N TYR A 83 -6.59 -12.17 -6.97
CA TYR A 83 -5.33 -12.73 -6.46
C TYR A 83 -5.32 -14.27 -6.43
N GLU A 84 -6.44 -14.90 -6.11
CA GLU A 84 -6.56 -16.36 -6.15
C GLU A 84 -6.37 -16.92 -7.56
N LEU A 85 -6.98 -16.28 -8.57
CA LEU A 85 -6.83 -16.67 -9.97
C LEU A 85 -5.40 -16.41 -10.47
N SER A 86 -4.82 -15.27 -10.11
CA SER A 86 -3.43 -14.92 -10.40
C SER A 86 -2.46 -15.97 -9.83
N TYR A 87 -2.66 -16.36 -8.57
CA TYR A 87 -1.89 -17.40 -7.90
C TYR A 87 -2.00 -18.74 -8.62
N LEU A 88 -3.23 -19.18 -8.95
CA LEU A 88 -3.46 -20.44 -9.67
C LEU A 88 -2.83 -20.45 -11.05
N LYS A 89 -2.80 -19.32 -11.77
CA LYS A 89 -2.12 -19.22 -13.07
C LYS A 89 -0.61 -19.39 -12.92
N VAL A 90 0.00 -18.77 -11.91
CA VAL A 90 1.45 -18.92 -11.64
C VAL A 90 1.78 -20.35 -11.21
N LYS A 91 1.02 -20.91 -10.26
CA LYS A 91 1.15 -22.30 -9.77
C LYS A 91 1.08 -23.31 -10.92
N ASN A 92 0.10 -23.13 -11.82
CA ASN A 92 -0.11 -24.01 -12.96
C ASN A 92 0.76 -23.63 -14.18
N GLN A 93 1.75 -22.75 -14.01
CA GLN A 93 2.69 -22.32 -15.05
C GLN A 93 2.04 -21.70 -16.30
N LYS A 94 0.83 -21.16 -16.16
CA LYS A 94 0.09 -20.40 -17.20
C LYS A 94 0.43 -18.91 -17.20
N ALA A 95 1.16 -18.45 -16.21
CA ALA A 95 1.72 -17.10 -16.11
C ALA A 95 3.09 -17.17 -15.44
N VAL A 96 3.97 -16.23 -15.74
CA VAL A 96 5.34 -16.24 -15.20
C VAL A 96 5.37 -15.63 -13.81
N LEU A 97 4.78 -14.44 -13.62
CA LEU A 97 4.86 -13.67 -12.38
C LEU A 97 3.50 -13.24 -11.84
N SER A 98 3.44 -13.08 -10.52
CA SER A 98 2.38 -12.32 -9.86
C SER A 98 2.89 -11.61 -8.60
N PHE A 99 2.28 -10.48 -8.25
CA PHE A 99 2.64 -9.66 -7.09
C PHE A 99 1.42 -8.87 -6.59
N PRO A 100 1.32 -8.55 -5.29
CA PRO A 100 2.15 -8.98 -4.15
C PRO A 100 1.60 -10.21 -3.43
N TYR A 101 2.49 -11.00 -2.81
CA TYR A 101 2.07 -12.12 -1.96
C TYR A 101 2.90 -12.21 -0.69
N PHE A 102 2.20 -12.53 0.41
CA PHE A 102 2.83 -13.06 1.61
C PHE A 102 3.38 -14.46 1.36
N LYS A 103 4.59 -14.70 1.87
CA LYS A 103 5.24 -16.01 1.82
C LYS A 103 4.73 -16.87 2.97
N THR A 104 4.11 -18.00 2.63
CA THR A 104 3.65 -19.00 3.61
C THR A 104 4.34 -20.34 3.38
N PRO A 105 4.39 -21.24 4.39
CA PRO A 105 4.95 -22.58 4.22
C PRO A 105 4.26 -23.35 3.08
N GLN A 106 2.93 -23.27 2.99
CA GLN A 106 2.15 -23.91 1.93
C GLN A 106 2.55 -23.37 0.55
N ARG A 107 2.52 -22.04 0.35
CA ARG A 107 2.81 -21.45 -0.96
C ARG A 107 4.26 -21.70 -1.40
N SER A 108 5.20 -21.76 -0.45
CA SER A 108 6.62 -21.99 -0.72
C SER A 108 6.91 -23.36 -1.33
N GLN A 109 6.00 -24.33 -1.18
CA GLN A 109 6.09 -25.62 -1.84
C GLN A 109 5.63 -25.56 -3.31
N GLU A 110 4.72 -24.64 -3.63
CA GLU A 110 3.98 -24.61 -4.90
C GLU A 110 4.55 -23.62 -5.93
N VAL A 111 5.15 -22.50 -5.49
CA VAL A 111 5.69 -21.44 -6.36
C VAL A 111 7.08 -20.98 -5.90
N LEU A 112 7.80 -20.27 -6.76
CA LEU A 112 9.05 -19.59 -6.38
C LEU A 112 8.73 -18.22 -5.78
N PHE A 113 9.55 -17.78 -4.84
CA PHE A 113 9.45 -16.47 -4.19
C PHE A 113 10.73 -15.67 -4.43
N SER A 114 10.60 -14.38 -4.71
CA SER A 114 11.72 -13.43 -4.64
C SER A 114 12.21 -13.23 -3.21
N GLN A 115 13.32 -12.52 -3.06
CA GLN A 115 13.64 -11.86 -1.80
C GLN A 115 12.51 -10.88 -1.39
N PRO A 116 12.41 -10.54 -0.08
CA PRO A 116 11.48 -9.52 0.42
C PRO A 116 11.59 -8.21 -0.37
N ILE A 117 10.46 -7.71 -0.89
CA ILE A 117 10.42 -6.47 -1.69
C ILE A 117 9.92 -5.28 -0.87
N PHE A 118 8.85 -5.49 -0.11
CA PHE A 118 8.13 -4.45 0.60
C PHE A 118 7.62 -5.02 1.93
N SER A 119 7.51 -4.21 2.98
CA SER A 119 7.00 -4.68 4.28
C SER A 119 5.70 -3.97 4.63
N VAL A 120 4.79 -4.75 5.20
CA VAL A 120 3.51 -4.24 5.70
C VAL A 120 3.23 -4.81 7.08
N THR A 121 2.52 -4.04 7.89
CA THR A 121 2.09 -4.46 9.22
C THR A 121 0.59 -4.71 9.21
N SER A 122 0.21 -5.93 9.57
CA SER A 122 -1.18 -6.29 9.85
C SER A 122 -1.45 -6.11 11.33
N LYS A 123 -2.63 -5.57 11.65
CA LYS A 123 -3.14 -5.43 13.01
C LYS A 123 -4.54 -6.01 13.08
N VAL A 124 -5.01 -6.29 14.28
CA VAL A 124 -6.41 -6.67 14.53
C VAL A 124 -7.17 -5.46 15.02
N TYR A 125 -8.32 -5.18 14.42
CA TYR A 125 -9.13 -4.01 14.73
C TYR A 125 -10.49 -4.42 15.30
N PHE A 126 -11.06 -3.56 16.14
CA PHE A 126 -12.39 -3.69 16.69
C PHE A 126 -13.15 -2.37 16.58
N ASN A 127 -14.47 -2.43 16.78
CA ASN A 127 -15.31 -1.23 16.83
C ASN A 127 -15.55 -0.81 18.29
N ARG A 128 -14.98 0.33 18.70
CA ARG A 128 -15.09 0.88 20.06
C ARG A 128 -16.51 1.33 20.44
N GLN A 129 -17.44 1.40 19.48
CA GLN A 129 -18.85 1.64 19.75
C GLN A 129 -19.50 0.47 20.50
N TYR A 130 -19.02 -0.76 20.28
CA TYR A 130 -19.63 -1.98 20.82
C TYR A 130 -18.76 -2.68 21.86
N LEU A 131 -17.44 -2.55 21.79
CA LEU A 131 -16.50 -3.24 22.67
C LEU A 131 -15.48 -2.28 23.27
N THR A 132 -15.04 -2.56 24.50
CA THR A 132 -13.80 -2.00 25.06
C THR A 132 -12.59 -2.76 24.51
N SER A 133 -11.37 -2.20 24.64
CA SER A 133 -10.14 -2.88 24.23
C SER A 133 -10.00 -4.27 24.90
N ASP A 134 -10.26 -4.36 26.21
CA ASP A 134 -10.19 -5.62 26.96
C ASP A 134 -11.20 -6.66 26.44
N ALA A 135 -12.44 -6.23 26.17
CA ALA A 135 -13.48 -7.12 25.66
C ALA A 135 -13.16 -7.61 24.24
N ALA A 136 -12.61 -6.73 23.39
CA ALA A 136 -12.18 -7.09 22.05
C ALA A 136 -10.95 -8.02 22.07
N GLN A 137 -10.02 -7.83 23.01
CA GLN A 137 -8.88 -8.73 23.20
C GLN A 137 -9.33 -10.12 23.65
N GLN A 138 -10.30 -10.20 24.58
CA GLN A 138 -10.90 -11.47 24.97
C GLN A 138 -11.66 -12.12 23.82
N ALA A 139 -12.42 -11.36 23.01
CA ALA A 139 -13.12 -11.90 21.84
C ALA A 139 -12.14 -12.50 20.82
N TYR A 140 -11.01 -11.83 20.58
CA TYR A 140 -9.94 -12.36 19.73
C TYR A 140 -9.33 -13.64 20.31
N ALA A 141 -8.99 -13.67 21.60
CA ALA A 141 -8.44 -14.84 22.28
C ALA A 141 -9.40 -16.05 22.28
N ASP A 142 -10.70 -15.78 22.46
CA ASP A 142 -11.77 -16.78 22.42
C ASP A 142 -12.16 -17.20 20.99
N LYS A 143 -11.57 -16.58 19.97
CA LYS A 143 -11.91 -16.78 18.54
C LYS A 143 -13.37 -16.49 18.20
N LYS A 144 -14.00 -15.60 18.97
CA LYS A 144 -15.43 -15.27 18.82
C LYS A 144 -15.64 -14.23 17.74
N ARG A 145 -16.54 -14.53 16.80
CA ARG A 145 -17.07 -13.61 15.79
C ARG A 145 -15.94 -12.83 15.09
N ILE A 146 -14.86 -13.52 14.73
CA ILE A 146 -13.76 -12.94 13.96
C ILE A 146 -14.15 -12.90 12.48
N GLY A 147 -13.89 -11.80 11.79
CA GLY A 147 -14.00 -11.72 10.33
C GLY A 147 -12.67 -11.92 9.62
N ARG A 148 -12.69 -12.33 8.35
CA ARG A 148 -11.53 -12.30 7.45
C ARG A 148 -11.96 -12.08 6.01
N VAL A 149 -11.05 -11.59 5.19
CA VAL A 149 -11.26 -11.49 3.73
C VAL A 149 -10.77 -12.78 3.06
N SER A 150 -11.52 -13.26 2.08
CA SER A 150 -11.20 -14.47 1.32
C SER A 150 -9.84 -14.34 0.63
N GLY A 151 -9.03 -15.40 0.68
CA GLY A 151 -7.71 -15.45 0.04
C GLY A 151 -6.59 -14.64 0.71
N TYR A 152 -6.91 -13.84 1.73
CA TYR A 152 -5.93 -12.99 2.42
C TYR A 152 -5.18 -13.78 3.50
N SER A 153 -3.95 -13.34 3.74
CA SER A 153 -3.10 -13.74 4.86
C SER A 153 -2.71 -12.45 5.59
N TYR A 154 -2.64 -12.53 6.91
CA TYR A 154 -2.37 -11.39 7.80
C TYR A 154 -1.05 -11.57 8.57
N GLY A 155 -0.29 -12.61 8.25
CA GLY A 155 0.86 -13.06 9.01
C GLY A 155 0.56 -14.38 9.73
N GLU A 156 1.60 -15.19 9.97
CA GLU A 156 1.46 -16.55 10.47
C GLU A 156 0.83 -16.59 11.87
N SER A 157 1.17 -15.65 12.75
CA SER A 157 0.63 -15.60 14.12
C SER A 157 -0.85 -15.22 14.13
N ILE A 158 -1.27 -14.28 13.28
CA ILE A 158 -2.67 -13.89 13.16
C ILE A 158 -3.46 -14.98 12.44
N ASP A 159 -2.95 -15.52 11.33
CA ASP A 159 -3.64 -16.52 10.50
C ASP A 159 -4.00 -17.80 11.29
N LYS A 160 -3.18 -18.19 12.28
CA LYS A 160 -3.44 -19.32 13.17
C LYS A 160 -4.68 -19.13 14.06
N GLU A 161 -5.06 -17.89 14.34
CA GLU A 161 -6.24 -17.58 15.14
C GLU A 161 -7.53 -17.48 14.30
N LEU A 162 -7.42 -17.48 12.97
CA LEU A 162 -8.56 -17.26 12.05
C LEU A 162 -9.23 -18.54 11.54
N THR A 163 -9.04 -19.68 12.21
CA THR A 163 -9.56 -20.98 11.76
C THR A 163 -11.09 -21.03 11.69
N GLU A 164 -11.78 -20.31 12.56
CA GLU A 164 -13.25 -20.23 12.64
C GLU A 164 -13.81 -18.88 12.18
N ALA A 165 -12.98 -18.06 11.51
CA ALA A 165 -13.38 -16.72 11.11
C ALA A 165 -14.45 -16.74 10.01
N THR A 166 -15.41 -15.83 10.11
CA THR A 166 -16.39 -15.56 9.05
C THR A 166 -15.69 -14.94 7.85
N VAL A 167 -15.87 -15.55 6.67
CA VAL A 167 -15.19 -15.14 5.44
C VAL A 167 -16.05 -14.15 4.65
N PHE A 168 -15.47 -13.01 4.29
CA PHE A 168 -16.07 -11.97 3.46
C PHE A 168 -15.38 -11.89 2.10
N ALA A 169 -16.12 -11.46 1.07
CA ALA A 169 -15.59 -11.38 -0.29
C ALA A 169 -14.71 -10.13 -0.53
N SER A 170 -14.83 -9.09 0.30
CA SER A 170 -14.05 -7.86 0.20
C SER A 170 -13.84 -7.17 1.54
N GLU A 171 -12.85 -6.28 1.59
CA GLU A 171 -12.55 -5.43 2.75
C GLU A 171 -13.76 -4.58 3.13
N LYS A 172 -14.44 -3.99 2.14
CA LYS A 172 -15.64 -3.19 2.37
C LYS A 172 -16.75 -3.99 3.05
N GLN A 173 -16.97 -5.24 2.64
CA GLN A 173 -17.96 -6.11 3.28
C GLN A 173 -17.55 -6.46 4.71
N ALA A 174 -16.28 -6.83 4.93
CA ALA A 174 -15.77 -7.15 6.25
C ALA A 174 -15.84 -5.95 7.21
N LEU A 175 -15.46 -4.75 6.75
CA LEU A 175 -15.58 -3.51 7.52
C LEU A 175 -17.04 -3.15 7.79
N THR A 176 -17.93 -3.31 6.81
CA THR A 176 -19.38 -3.10 7.03
C THR A 176 -19.90 -4.03 8.13
N ALA A 177 -19.47 -5.29 8.13
CA ALA A 177 -19.83 -6.26 9.17
C ALA A 177 -19.31 -5.84 10.56
N LEU A 178 -18.10 -5.29 10.63
CA LEU A 178 -17.54 -4.74 11.87
C LEU A 178 -18.31 -3.49 12.36
N PHE A 179 -18.69 -2.58 11.46
CA PHE A 179 -19.50 -1.40 11.80
C PHE A 179 -20.92 -1.76 12.26
N ASN A 180 -21.47 -2.87 11.76
CA ASN A 180 -22.81 -3.32 12.08
C ASN A 180 -22.85 -4.33 13.25
N ASN A 181 -21.74 -4.52 13.96
CA ASN A 181 -21.62 -5.49 15.04
C ASN A 181 -22.07 -6.90 14.61
N VAL A 182 -21.69 -7.34 13.41
CA VAL A 182 -21.85 -8.73 12.97
C VAL A 182 -20.64 -9.54 13.43
N ILE A 183 -19.45 -8.96 13.28
CA ILE A 183 -18.17 -9.45 13.80
C ILE A 183 -17.65 -8.51 14.88
N ASP A 184 -16.84 -9.05 15.79
CA ASP A 184 -16.24 -8.31 16.91
C ASP A 184 -14.85 -7.77 16.56
N VAL A 185 -14.07 -8.55 15.81
CA VAL A 185 -12.70 -8.21 15.43
C VAL A 185 -12.39 -8.56 13.97
N LEU A 186 -11.53 -7.76 13.36
CA LEU A 186 -11.13 -7.88 11.96
C LEU A 186 -9.64 -7.60 11.79
N PRO A 187 -8.81 -8.59 11.38
CA PRO A 187 -7.44 -8.35 10.96
C PRO A 187 -7.41 -7.62 9.61
N MET A 188 -6.49 -6.67 9.48
CA MET A 188 -6.23 -5.97 8.23
C MET A 188 -4.82 -5.37 8.23
N THR A 189 -4.23 -5.23 7.04
CA THR A 189 -3.02 -4.43 6.87
C THR A 189 -3.32 -2.96 7.16
N GLU A 190 -2.47 -2.29 7.94
CA GLU A 190 -2.68 -0.92 8.40
C GLU A 190 -3.03 0.05 7.27
N GLY A 191 -2.22 0.10 6.21
CA GLY A 191 -2.49 1.01 5.10
C GLY A 191 -3.80 0.73 4.36
N VAL A 192 -4.20 -0.54 4.29
CA VAL A 192 -5.48 -0.95 3.69
C VAL A 192 -6.64 -0.53 4.58
N MET A 193 -6.52 -0.71 5.89
CA MET A 193 -7.51 -0.25 6.86
C MET A 193 -7.75 1.25 6.71
N VAL A 194 -6.67 2.04 6.77
CA VAL A 194 -6.71 3.49 6.58
C VAL A 194 -7.41 3.88 5.29
N GLN A 195 -7.01 3.25 4.19
CA GLN A 195 -7.56 3.56 2.87
C GLN A 195 -9.06 3.27 2.81
N GLN A 196 -9.48 2.07 3.22
CA GLN A 196 -10.90 1.67 3.21
C GLN A 196 -11.76 2.57 4.10
N LEU A 197 -11.22 2.94 5.26
CA LEU A 197 -11.85 3.87 6.18
C LEU A 197 -12.02 5.27 5.58
N ASN A 198 -11.01 5.80 4.88
CA ASN A 198 -11.13 7.09 4.21
C ASN A 198 -12.09 7.05 3.01
N ASP A 199 -12.06 5.99 2.21
CA ASP A 199 -12.83 5.90 0.97
C ASP A 199 -14.33 5.67 1.23
N TYR A 200 -14.68 4.85 2.23
CA TYR A 200 -16.06 4.38 2.42
C TYR A 200 -16.66 4.73 3.78
N PHE A 201 -15.85 5.11 4.77
CA PHE A 201 -16.28 5.30 6.16
C PHE A 201 -15.68 6.55 6.81
N SER A 202 -15.40 7.60 6.03
CA SER A 202 -14.63 8.79 6.44
C SER A 202 -15.16 9.49 7.69
N HIS A 203 -16.48 9.53 7.86
CA HIS A 203 -17.17 10.11 9.03
C HIS A 203 -17.19 9.20 10.26
N ARG A 204 -16.82 7.92 10.13
CA ARG A 204 -16.94 6.91 11.20
C ARG A 204 -15.62 6.21 11.56
N LYS A 205 -14.51 6.59 10.92
CA LYS A 205 -13.23 5.90 11.14
C LYS A 205 -12.70 5.92 12.57
N GLN A 206 -13.17 6.83 13.45
CA GLN A 206 -12.71 6.93 14.86
C GLN A 206 -13.23 5.76 15.68
N LEU A 207 -14.26 5.09 15.14
CA LEU A 207 -14.87 3.96 15.78
C LEU A 207 -13.99 2.71 15.65
N ILE A 208 -13.09 2.66 14.67
CA ILE A 208 -12.24 1.49 14.43
C ILE A 208 -10.89 1.70 15.09
N ILE A 209 -10.57 0.86 16.07
CA ILE A 209 -9.34 0.95 16.87
C ILE A 209 -8.59 -0.37 16.76
N ALA A 210 -7.25 -0.31 16.69
CA ALA A 210 -6.39 -1.49 16.71
C ALA A 210 -6.26 -2.05 18.13
N LEU A 211 -6.20 -3.38 18.27
CA LEU A 211 -5.83 -4.05 19.51
C LEU A 211 -4.34 -3.83 19.80
N ASP A 212 -4.04 -3.50 21.05
CA ASP A 212 -2.66 -3.32 21.51
C ASP A 212 -1.92 -4.66 21.52
N GLY A 213 -0.68 -4.65 21.04
CA GLY A 213 0.21 -5.82 21.06
C GLY A 213 -0.13 -6.93 20.06
N ILE A 214 -1.19 -6.80 19.27
CA ILE A 214 -1.57 -7.78 18.24
C ILE A 214 -1.27 -7.22 16.85
N MET A 215 -0.02 -7.37 16.44
CA MET A 215 0.44 -6.97 15.12
C MET A 215 1.47 -7.94 14.57
N GLU A 216 1.52 -8.05 13.25
CA GLU A 216 2.54 -8.83 12.56
C GLU A 216 3.06 -8.06 11.35
N THR A 217 4.37 -7.85 11.31
CA THR A 217 5.05 -7.28 10.14
C THR A 217 5.48 -8.40 9.24
N SER A 218 4.92 -8.43 8.04
CA SER A 218 5.20 -9.44 7.02
C SER A 218 5.72 -8.78 5.75
N SER A 219 6.58 -9.49 5.03
CA SER A 219 7.10 -9.03 3.75
C SER A 219 6.25 -9.51 2.57
N LEU A 220 6.15 -8.64 1.57
CA LEU A 220 5.56 -8.90 0.27
C LEU A 220 6.65 -9.34 -0.70
N HIS A 221 6.32 -10.36 -1.48
CA HIS A 221 7.21 -10.96 -2.45
C HIS A 221 6.56 -11.02 -3.83
N VAL A 222 7.39 -11.03 -4.87
CA VAL A 222 6.99 -11.50 -6.20
C VAL A 222 6.99 -13.03 -6.16
N ILE A 223 5.92 -13.63 -6.68
CA ILE A 223 5.89 -15.07 -6.94
C ILE A 223 6.14 -15.36 -8.41
N ALA A 224 6.77 -16.50 -8.69
CA ALA A 224 6.96 -16.97 -10.05
C ALA A 224 6.65 -18.45 -10.23
N ALA A 225 6.34 -18.82 -11.48
CA ALA A 225 6.13 -20.20 -11.87
C ALA A 225 7.37 -21.03 -11.56
N LYS A 226 7.18 -22.24 -11.02
CA LYS A 226 8.25 -23.15 -10.61
C LYS A 226 8.89 -23.87 -11.81
N ASN A 227 9.49 -23.09 -12.71
CA ASN A 227 10.14 -23.53 -13.94
C ASN A 227 11.38 -22.66 -14.25
N PRO A 228 12.19 -23.00 -15.28
CA PRO A 228 13.42 -22.27 -15.59
C PRO A 228 13.20 -20.79 -15.93
N VAL A 229 12.05 -20.43 -16.51
CA VAL A 229 11.71 -19.04 -16.84
C VAL A 229 11.45 -18.23 -15.58
N GLY A 230 10.56 -18.72 -14.70
CA GLY A 230 10.27 -18.05 -13.43
C GLY A 230 11.50 -17.90 -12.55
N LYS A 231 12.35 -18.94 -12.48
CA LYS A 231 13.63 -18.89 -11.74
C LYS A 231 14.54 -17.77 -12.26
N ARG A 232 14.73 -17.66 -13.58
CA ARG A 232 15.58 -16.62 -14.19
C ARG A 232 15.08 -15.22 -13.87
N VAL A 233 13.77 -15.01 -13.89
CA VAL A 233 13.16 -13.69 -13.66
C VAL A 233 13.26 -13.28 -12.19
N ILE A 234 13.07 -14.21 -11.25
CA ILE A 234 13.29 -13.95 -9.81
C ILE A 234 14.76 -13.68 -9.53
N GLU A 235 15.70 -14.50 -10.03
CA GLU A 235 17.13 -14.29 -9.81
C GLU A 235 17.59 -12.93 -10.35
N LYS A 236 16.98 -12.46 -11.44
CA LYS A 236 17.22 -11.13 -11.99
C LYS A 236 16.79 -10.04 -11.00
N LEU A 237 15.55 -10.10 -10.52
CA LEU A 237 15.03 -9.17 -9.51
C LEU A 237 15.86 -9.17 -8.22
N ASP A 238 16.22 -10.35 -7.72
CA ASP A 238 16.97 -10.52 -6.48
C ASP A 238 18.39 -9.94 -6.56
N ARG A 239 19.04 -10.01 -7.73
CA ARG A 239 20.34 -9.35 -7.95
C ARG A 239 20.23 -7.84 -7.87
N VAL A 240 19.19 -7.24 -8.45
CA VAL A 240 18.94 -5.79 -8.38
C VAL A 240 18.72 -5.36 -6.94
N LEU A 241 17.88 -6.07 -6.20
CA LEU A 241 17.62 -5.80 -4.78
C LEU A 241 18.90 -5.86 -3.95
N ALA A 242 19.71 -6.91 -4.13
CA ALA A 242 20.97 -7.06 -3.42
C ALA A 242 21.96 -5.92 -3.76
N TYR A 243 22.02 -5.50 -5.02
CA TYR A 243 22.83 -4.37 -5.45
C TYR A 243 22.38 -3.07 -4.78
N LEU A 244 21.08 -2.71 -4.88
CA LEU A 244 20.55 -1.48 -4.28
C LEU A 244 20.69 -1.44 -2.76
N THR A 245 20.49 -2.58 -2.09
CA THR A 245 20.69 -2.70 -0.64
C THR A 245 22.14 -2.45 -0.25
N LYS A 246 23.11 -2.94 -1.05
CA LYS A 246 24.53 -2.71 -0.83
C LYS A 246 24.93 -1.24 -1.02
N GLU A 247 24.30 -0.54 -1.96
CA GLU A 247 24.51 0.90 -2.22
C GLU A 247 23.79 1.81 -1.21
N GLY A 248 23.24 1.26 -0.12
CA GLY A 248 22.64 2.03 0.97
C GLY A 248 21.19 2.45 0.74
N VAL A 249 20.56 1.99 -0.34
CA VAL A 249 19.10 2.12 -0.54
C VAL A 249 18.44 1.03 0.30
N SER A 250 18.08 1.35 1.55
CA SER A 250 17.60 0.37 2.53
C SER A 250 16.40 -0.42 2.02
N SER A 251 16.49 -1.74 2.18
CA SER A 251 15.52 -2.76 1.80
C SER A 251 14.27 -2.70 2.66
N LEU A 252 13.11 -2.64 2.01
CA LEU A 252 11.75 -2.61 2.58
C LEU A 252 11.34 -1.21 3.04
N PRO A 253 10.79 -0.36 2.15
CA PRO A 253 9.97 0.75 2.62
C PRO A 253 8.84 0.15 3.47
N THR A 254 8.85 0.42 4.78
CA THR A 254 7.69 0.16 5.62
C THR A 254 6.69 1.24 5.31
N ALA A 255 5.48 0.85 4.93
CA ALA A 255 4.39 1.81 4.87
C ALA A 255 3.98 2.20 6.28
N SER A 256 4.62 3.23 6.82
CA SER A 256 4.01 4.07 7.83
C SER A 256 2.90 4.85 7.11
N VAL A 257 1.69 4.32 7.09
CA VAL A 257 0.55 5.15 6.71
C VAL A 257 0.26 6.03 7.91
N VAL A 258 0.70 7.28 7.83
CA VAL A 258 0.23 8.32 8.76
C VAL A 258 -1.27 8.46 8.51
N GLU A 259 -2.07 7.78 9.32
CA GLU A 259 -3.53 7.81 9.27
C GLU A 259 -4.00 9.21 9.68
N ALA A 260 -4.80 9.86 8.83
CA ALA A 260 -5.52 11.05 9.24
C ALA A 260 -6.65 10.60 10.18
N ALA A 261 -6.55 10.95 11.47
CA ALA A 261 -7.60 10.76 12.45
C ALA A 261 -8.95 11.34 11.94
N PRO A 262 -10.06 10.64 12.13
CA PRO A 262 -11.42 11.15 12.00
C PRO A 262 -11.74 12.10 13.10
N VAL A 263 -12.63 12.99 12.79
CA VAL A 263 -12.48 14.26 13.42
C VAL A 263 -13.86 14.85 13.48
N ASP A 264 -14.26 15.21 14.69
CA ASP A 264 -15.61 15.60 15.02
C ASP A 264 -15.91 16.92 14.35
N VAL A 265 -16.66 16.87 13.25
CA VAL A 265 -17.01 18.07 12.52
C VAL A 265 -18.20 18.72 13.23
N ALA A 266 -17.99 19.93 13.72
CA ALA A 266 -19.00 20.77 14.32
C ALA A 266 -19.25 22.01 13.48
N LYS A 267 -20.45 22.55 13.59
CA LYS A 267 -20.79 23.90 13.21
C LYS A 267 -20.77 24.77 14.46
N LEU A 268 -20.15 25.93 14.38
CA LEU A 268 -20.05 26.86 15.49
C LEU A 268 -21.28 27.76 15.51
N ILE A 269 -21.98 27.81 16.64
CA ILE A 269 -23.22 28.56 16.84
C ILE A 269 -23.10 29.56 18.01
N THR A 270 -23.83 30.66 17.93
CA THR A 270 -23.97 31.58 19.07
C THR A 270 -25.01 31.05 20.04
N THR A 271 -24.88 31.40 21.31
CA THR A 271 -25.78 30.97 22.38
C THR A 271 -26.29 32.16 23.18
N GLU A 272 -27.44 32.01 23.84
CA GLU A 272 -28.10 33.11 24.53
C GLU A 272 -27.19 33.70 25.63
N GLY A 273 -27.05 35.03 25.63
CA GLY A 273 -26.09 35.75 26.48
C GLY A 273 -24.65 35.81 25.93
N TYR A 274 -24.35 35.13 24.82
CA TYR A 274 -23.03 35.06 24.17
C TYR A 274 -23.16 35.20 22.65
N PRO A 275 -23.43 36.42 22.16
CA PRO A 275 -23.71 36.67 20.75
C PRO A 275 -22.44 36.64 19.86
N LEU A 276 -21.27 36.43 20.45
CA LEU A 276 -19.99 36.44 19.75
C LEU A 276 -19.24 35.14 20.07
N ILE A 277 -18.75 34.46 19.03
CA ILE A 277 -17.93 33.26 19.18
C ILE A 277 -16.47 33.71 19.19
N ILE A 278 -15.72 33.35 20.22
CA ILE A 278 -14.29 33.68 20.35
C ILE A 278 -13.49 32.38 20.32
N GLY A 279 -12.46 32.35 19.47
CA GLY A 279 -11.40 31.35 19.50
C GLY A 279 -10.12 31.94 20.09
N GLN A 280 -9.41 31.18 20.92
CA GLN A 280 -8.15 31.62 21.53
C GLN A 280 -6.99 30.67 21.23
N THR A 281 -5.77 31.21 21.20
CA THR A 281 -4.58 30.47 20.72
C THR A 281 -4.00 29.47 21.72
N ALA A 282 -4.29 29.63 23.01
CA ALA A 282 -3.85 28.73 24.07
C ALA A 282 -4.92 28.60 25.16
N GLU A 283 -4.94 27.47 25.86
CA GLU A 283 -5.90 27.22 26.94
C GLU A 283 -5.63 28.08 28.18
N SER A 284 -4.35 28.34 28.52
CA SER A 284 -3.94 29.17 29.66
C SER A 284 -2.52 29.75 29.52
N GLY A 285 -2.21 30.84 30.24
CA GLY A 285 -0.91 31.54 30.21
C GLY A 285 -1.04 33.07 30.03
N ASN A 286 0.09 33.79 29.96
CA ASN A 286 0.11 35.25 29.87
C ASN A 286 0.07 35.81 28.43
N ASP A 287 0.44 35.04 27.43
CA ASP A 287 0.46 35.48 26.01
C ASP A 287 -0.63 34.75 25.20
N ILE A 288 -1.89 35.15 25.40
CA ILE A 288 -3.05 34.62 24.66
C ILE A 288 -3.59 35.69 23.70
N ALA A 289 -3.72 35.35 22.42
CA ALA A 289 -4.40 36.17 21.41
C ALA A 289 -5.81 35.61 21.11
N TYR A 290 -6.75 36.50 20.78
CA TYR A 290 -8.16 36.17 20.59
C TYR A 290 -8.64 36.53 19.18
N TYR A 291 -9.47 35.68 18.60
CA TYR A 291 -10.09 35.87 17.29
C TYR A 291 -11.61 35.78 17.41
N THR A 292 -12.32 36.64 16.68
CA THR A 292 -13.78 36.54 16.55
C THR A 292 -14.13 35.60 15.40
N LEU A 293 -14.99 34.62 15.66
CA LEU A 293 -15.41 33.62 14.69
C LEU A 293 -16.85 33.88 14.24
N PRO A 294 -17.14 33.90 12.91
CA PRO A 294 -18.50 34.05 12.41
C PRO A 294 -19.39 32.84 12.77
N GLN A 295 -20.68 33.08 12.99
CA GLN A 295 -21.65 32.00 13.17
C GLN A 295 -21.74 31.12 11.91
N GLY A 296 -21.88 29.81 12.11
CA GLY A 296 -21.93 28.81 11.05
C GLY A 296 -20.57 28.31 10.58
N THR A 297 -19.47 28.79 11.19
CA THR A 297 -18.12 28.28 10.95
C THR A 297 -18.08 26.78 11.24
N GLN A 298 -17.63 25.96 10.30
CA GLN A 298 -17.39 24.54 10.53
C GLN A 298 -16.02 24.38 11.19
N ALA A 299 -15.91 23.42 12.10
CA ALA A 299 -14.75 23.18 12.91
C ALA A 299 -14.62 21.68 13.19
N LEU A 300 -13.43 21.28 13.57
CA LEU A 300 -13.00 19.91 13.66
C LEU A 300 -12.47 19.68 15.05
N VAL A 301 -13.22 19.04 15.94
CA VAL A 301 -12.76 18.87 17.31
C VAL A 301 -11.63 17.86 17.32
N ILE A 302 -10.45 18.37 17.63
CA ILE A 302 -9.21 17.58 17.74
C ILE A 302 -8.93 17.20 19.19
N GLU A 303 -9.50 17.93 20.15
CA GLU A 303 -9.44 17.60 21.57
C GLU A 303 -10.68 18.17 22.29
N TRP A 304 -11.44 17.31 22.95
CA TRP A 304 -12.57 17.77 23.76
C TRP A 304 -12.11 18.26 25.13
N SER A 305 -12.76 19.30 25.64
CA SER A 305 -12.54 19.78 27.00
C SER A 305 -12.75 18.67 28.03
N SER A 306 -12.04 18.76 29.15
CA SER A 306 -12.15 17.76 30.22
C SER A 306 -13.60 17.55 30.68
N LYS A 307 -14.42 18.62 30.69
CA LYS A 307 -15.80 18.61 31.18
C LYS A 307 -16.81 18.02 30.21
N ILE A 308 -16.48 17.92 28.92
CA ILE A 308 -17.29 17.16 27.96
C ILE A 308 -16.98 15.67 28.08
N VAL A 309 -15.72 15.31 28.36
CA VAL A 309 -15.29 13.90 28.37
C VAL A 309 -15.53 13.22 29.72
N HIS A 310 -15.51 13.97 30.84
CA HIS A 310 -15.54 13.40 32.19
C HIS A 310 -16.78 13.84 32.98
N PRO A 311 -17.42 12.92 33.74
CA PRO A 311 -18.60 13.24 34.53
C PRO A 311 -18.28 14.21 35.67
N SER A 312 -19.28 15.00 36.08
CA SER A 312 -19.17 15.92 37.21
C SER A 312 -20.24 15.64 38.25
N ASN A 313 -19.84 15.68 39.53
CA ASN A 313 -20.74 15.43 40.66
C ASN A 313 -21.64 16.65 40.99
N THR A 314 -21.53 17.72 40.22
CA THR A 314 -22.36 18.92 40.34
C THR A 314 -22.92 19.26 38.98
N ASP A 315 -24.10 19.85 38.93
CA ASP A 315 -24.74 20.24 37.69
C ASP A 315 -24.18 21.53 37.08
N ARG A 316 -23.12 22.17 37.63
CA ARG A 316 -22.59 23.51 37.30
C ARG A 316 -22.57 23.84 35.79
N ILE A 317 -23.74 24.21 35.29
CA ILE A 317 -24.05 24.28 33.87
C ILE A 317 -23.15 25.29 33.19
N TYR A 318 -22.99 26.45 33.85
CA TYR A 318 -22.18 27.54 33.36
C TYR A 318 -20.70 27.17 33.18
N LYS A 319 -20.13 26.36 34.09
CA LYS A 319 -18.71 25.97 33.98
C LYS A 319 -18.49 24.95 32.85
N ASN A 320 -19.45 24.06 32.62
CA ASN A 320 -19.36 23.07 31.55
C ASN A 320 -19.53 23.71 30.17
N MET A 321 -20.40 24.72 30.07
CA MET A 321 -20.59 25.53 28.87
C MET A 321 -19.34 26.37 28.51
N MET A 322 -18.65 26.87 29.54
CA MET A 322 -17.53 27.80 29.38
C MET A 322 -16.18 27.14 29.16
N ASP A 323 -16.06 25.83 29.40
CA ASP A 323 -14.82 25.10 29.19
C ASP A 323 -14.46 25.05 27.70
N LEU A 324 -13.17 24.86 27.41
CA LEU A 324 -12.62 25.03 26.07
C LEU A 324 -12.28 23.68 25.45
N SER A 325 -12.85 23.41 24.27
CA SER A 325 -12.44 22.31 23.42
C SER A 325 -11.54 22.83 22.30
N LYS A 326 -10.53 22.05 21.95
CA LYS A 326 -9.58 22.37 20.89
C LYS A 326 -10.14 21.89 19.56
N VAL A 327 -10.24 22.80 18.60
CA VAL A 327 -10.83 22.54 17.29
C VAL A 327 -9.92 23.06 16.17
N VAL A 328 -9.99 22.47 14.99
CA VAL A 328 -9.42 22.99 13.74
C VAL A 328 -10.55 23.54 12.88
N LEU A 329 -10.50 24.80 12.47
CA LEU A 329 -11.59 25.35 11.65
C LEU A 329 -11.58 24.75 10.24
N LEU A 330 -12.75 24.37 9.73
CA LEU A 330 -12.93 23.73 8.43
C LEU A 330 -13.39 24.69 7.33
N ASN A 331 -13.84 25.91 7.69
CA ASN A 331 -14.21 26.96 6.73
C ASN A 331 -14.09 28.39 7.34
N GLY A 332 -14.41 29.45 6.56
CA GLY A 332 -14.39 30.85 7.01
C GLY A 332 -12.99 31.53 7.00
N PRO A 333 -12.85 32.78 7.50
CA PRO A 333 -11.62 33.58 7.43
C PRO A 333 -10.44 33.02 8.26
N HIS A 334 -10.68 31.95 9.01
CA HIS A 334 -9.74 31.34 9.95
C HIS A 334 -9.57 29.82 9.74
N VAL A 335 -9.97 29.28 8.58
CA VAL A 335 -9.82 27.87 8.21
C VAL A 335 -8.41 27.33 8.44
N GLY A 336 -8.30 26.08 8.90
CA GLY A 336 -7.07 25.36 9.21
C GLY A 336 -6.41 25.75 10.55
N LYS A 337 -6.86 26.81 11.22
CA LYS A 337 -6.31 27.19 12.53
C LYS A 337 -6.81 26.26 13.63
N GLU A 338 -5.88 25.81 14.47
CA GLU A 338 -6.18 25.22 15.78
C GLU A 338 -6.50 26.34 16.77
N LEU A 339 -7.70 26.30 17.33
CA LEU A 339 -8.14 27.25 18.34
C LEU A 339 -8.88 26.52 19.44
N PHE A 340 -8.81 27.09 20.63
CA PHE A 340 -9.66 26.71 21.74
C PHE A 340 -10.96 27.50 21.65
N VAL A 341 -12.08 26.79 21.56
CA VAL A 341 -13.42 27.36 21.46
C VAL A 341 -14.26 26.82 22.61
N ARG A 342 -15.09 27.68 23.19
CA ARG A 342 -15.96 27.28 24.30
C ARG A 342 -16.98 26.27 23.82
N ASN A 343 -17.20 25.26 24.65
CA ASN A 343 -18.10 24.15 24.37
C ASN A 343 -19.50 24.61 23.97
N MET A 344 -20.01 25.66 24.59
CA MET A 344 -21.34 26.21 24.30
C MET A 344 -21.54 26.73 22.88
N HIS A 345 -20.47 26.89 22.11
CA HIS A 345 -20.55 27.30 20.72
C HIS A 345 -20.41 26.14 19.74
N ILE A 346 -20.20 24.91 20.20
CA ILE A 346 -19.92 23.76 19.35
C ILE A 346 -21.20 22.93 19.16
N GLU A 347 -21.79 22.98 17.97
CA GLU A 347 -22.92 22.14 17.56
C GLU A 347 -22.41 21.08 16.59
N LEU A 348 -22.39 19.81 16.98
CA LEU A 348 -21.92 18.75 16.08
C LEU A 348 -22.83 18.61 14.85
N MET A 349 -22.23 18.29 13.70
CA MET A 349 -22.93 18.16 12.41
C MET A 349 -23.38 16.74 12.08
#